data_AF-A0A7V6BDZ8-F1
#
_entry.id   AF-A0A7V6BDZ8-F1
#
_cell.length_a   1.000
_cell.length_b   1.000
_cell.length_c   1.000
_cell.angle_alpha   90.00
_cell.angle_beta   90.00
_cell.angle_gamma   90.00
#
_symmetry.space_group_name_H-M   'P 1'
#
loop_
_entity.id
_entity.type
_entity.pdbx_description
1 polymer ?
#
loop_
_entity_poly.entity_id
_entity_poly.type
_entity_poly.pdbx_seq_one_letter_code
_entity_poly.pdbx_strand_id
1 'polypeptide(L)'
;RYDLPNGRSIYLLAEGRLVNLGCAEGHPSFVMSNSFTNQCLAQMDLWQNRNTYKPGVYRLPKKLDEEVALLHLPRLGVKLTKLTEKQAKYIGVPIDGPFKPEHYRY
;
A
#
# COMPACT_ATOMS: atom_id res chain seq x y z
N ARG A 1 -16.30 -26.34 15.82
CA ARG A 1 -15.73 -27.03 17.00
C ARG A 1 -15.32 -28.43 16.55
N TYR A 2 -14.11 -28.85 16.88
CA TYR A 2 -13.53 -30.15 16.54
C TYR A 2 -13.15 -30.84 17.85
N ASP A 3 -13.81 -31.95 18.16
CA ASP A 3 -13.53 -32.74 19.35
C ASP A 3 -12.45 -33.78 19.04
N LEU A 4 -11.42 -33.84 19.88
CA LEU A 4 -10.27 -34.74 19.72
C LEU A 4 -10.48 -36.05 20.50
N PRO A 5 -9.82 -37.16 20.10
CA PRO A 5 -9.95 -38.45 20.78
C PRO A 5 -9.60 -38.45 22.28
N ASN A 6 -8.84 -37.46 22.76
CA ASN A 6 -8.45 -37.32 24.16
C ASN A 6 -9.42 -36.46 25.00
N GLY A 7 -10.60 -36.13 24.47
CA GLY A 7 -11.63 -35.36 25.16
C GLY A 7 -11.42 -33.84 25.16
N ARG A 8 -10.35 -33.33 24.55
CA ARG A 8 -10.16 -31.88 24.33
C ARG A 8 -10.87 -31.41 23.06
N SER A 9 -11.23 -30.13 22.99
CA SER A 9 -11.86 -29.52 21.80
C SER A 9 -11.04 -28.36 21.25
N ILE A 10 -11.06 -28.20 19.93
CA ILE A 10 -10.48 -27.05 19.21
C ILE A 10 -11.61 -26.28 18.50
N TYR A 11 -11.54 -24.95 18.53
CA TYR A 11 -12.38 -24.09 17.71
C TYR A 11 -11.57 -23.58 16.52
N LEU A 12 -11.77 -24.21 15.36
CA LEU A 12 -11.23 -23.71 14.11
C LEU A 12 -12.21 -22.72 13.50
N LEU A 13 -11.73 -21.51 13.25
CA LEU A 13 -12.49 -20.44 12.60
C LEU A 13 -12.23 -20.45 11.09
N ALA A 14 -13.24 -20.05 10.31
CA ALA A 14 -13.18 -19.97 8.85
C ALA A 14 -12.68 -21.25 8.14
N GLU A 15 -12.78 -22.42 8.79
CA GLU A 15 -12.18 -23.67 8.32
C GLU A 15 -10.69 -23.53 7.92
N GLY A 16 -9.94 -22.65 8.60
CA GLY A 16 -8.53 -22.36 8.29
C GLY A 16 -8.30 -21.37 7.14
N ARG A 17 -9.35 -20.77 6.56
CA ARG A 17 -9.24 -19.65 5.61
C ARG A 17 -8.97 -18.34 6.36
N LEU A 18 -8.88 -17.24 5.59
CA LEU A 18 -8.62 -15.90 6.13
C LEU A 18 -9.72 -15.47 7.11
N VAL A 19 -9.40 -15.54 8.41
CA VAL A 19 -10.38 -15.32 9.49
C VAL A 19 -10.95 -13.91 9.50
N ASN A 20 -10.18 -12.90 9.13
CA ASN A 20 -10.65 -11.51 9.08
C ASN A 20 -11.69 -11.28 7.97
N LEU A 21 -11.63 -12.04 6.87
CA LEU A 21 -12.61 -11.99 5.78
C LEU A 21 -13.75 -13.00 5.97
N GLY A 22 -13.47 -14.15 6.59
CA GLY A 22 -14.45 -15.22 6.79
C GLY A 22 -15.29 -15.10 8.06
N CYS A 23 -14.79 -14.39 9.08
CA CYS A 23 -15.47 -14.20 10.36
C CYS A 23 -15.66 -12.72 10.73
N ALA A 24 -15.29 -11.80 9.84
CA ALA A 24 -15.53 -10.37 9.93
C ALA A 24 -15.58 -9.77 8.50
N GLU A 25 -15.41 -8.46 8.36
CA GLU A 25 -15.54 -7.74 7.08
C GLU A 25 -14.19 -7.37 6.44
N GLY A 26 -13.08 -7.94 6.92
CA GLY A 26 -11.74 -7.66 6.42
C GLY A 26 -11.16 -6.34 6.92
N HIS A 27 -10.36 -5.69 6.07
CA HIS A 27 -9.75 -4.42 6.43
C HIS A 27 -10.75 -3.26 6.29
N PRO A 28 -10.72 -2.27 7.20
CA PRO A 28 -11.56 -1.09 7.09
C PRO A 28 -11.32 -0.31 5.78
N SER A 29 -12.35 0.39 5.31
CA SER A 29 -12.35 1.08 4.02
C SER A 29 -11.17 2.05 3.84
N PHE A 30 -10.70 2.70 4.91
CA PHE A 30 -9.57 3.63 4.82
C PHE A 30 -8.24 2.91 4.48
N VAL A 31 -7.99 1.75 5.08
CA VAL A 31 -6.81 0.92 4.74
C VAL A 31 -6.94 0.37 3.33
N MET A 32 -8.14 -0.07 2.95
CA MET A 32 -8.40 -0.55 1.59
C MET A 32 -8.28 0.54 0.53
N SER A 33 -8.61 1.80 0.87
CA SER A 33 -8.44 2.95 -0.02
C SER A 33 -6.99 3.07 -0.51
N ASN A 34 -6.00 2.89 0.36
CA ASN A 34 -4.58 2.93 -0.01
C ASN A 34 -4.25 1.83 -1.04
N SER A 35 -4.74 0.62 -0.80
CA SER A 35 -4.53 -0.53 -1.70
C SER A 35 -5.21 -0.30 -3.06
N PHE A 36 -6.44 0.19 -3.07
CA PHE A 36 -7.21 0.40 -4.29
C PHE A 36 -6.77 1.64 -5.08
N THR A 37 -6.23 2.67 -4.44
CA THR A 37 -5.55 3.77 -5.15
C THR A 37 -4.33 3.24 -5.90
N ASN A 38 -3.49 2.42 -5.25
CA ASN A 38 -2.35 1.77 -5.93
C ASN A 38 -2.80 0.93 -7.13
N GLN A 39 -3.86 0.13 -6.98
CA GLN A 39 -4.42 -0.65 -8.09
C GLN A 39 -4.91 0.25 -9.23
N CYS A 40 -5.62 1.32 -8.93
CA CYS A 40 -6.12 2.26 -9.94
C CYS A 40 -4.97 2.92 -10.71
N LEU A 41 -3.96 3.45 -10.00
CA LEU A 41 -2.78 4.06 -10.62
C LEU A 41 -1.99 3.05 -11.47
N ALA A 42 -1.84 1.82 -10.99
CA ALA A 42 -1.19 0.76 -11.78
C ALA A 42 -1.97 0.44 -13.06
N GLN A 43 -3.30 0.35 -12.99
CA GLN A 43 -4.12 0.13 -14.18
C GLN A 43 -4.01 1.29 -15.17
N MET A 44 -4.02 2.54 -14.69
CA MET A 44 -3.84 3.72 -15.52
C MET A 44 -2.46 3.75 -16.19
N ASP A 45 -1.40 3.46 -15.44
CA ASP A 45 -0.02 3.42 -15.95
C ASP A 45 0.16 2.31 -17.00
N LEU A 46 -0.32 1.10 -16.72
CA LEU A 46 -0.28 -0.01 -17.68
C LEU A 46 -1.06 0.29 -18.95
N TRP A 47 -2.23 0.92 -18.84
CA TRP A 47 -3.05 1.29 -19.99
C TRP A 47 -2.38 2.35 -20.87
N GLN A 48 -1.85 3.40 -20.24
CA GLN A 48 -1.14 4.48 -20.92
C GLN A 48 0.16 3.98 -21.57
N ASN A 49 0.86 3.04 -20.93
CA ASN A 49 2.15 2.51 -21.37
C ASN A 49 2.07 1.09 -21.97
N ARG A 50 0.90 0.69 -22.47
CA ARG A 50 0.63 -0.69 -22.94
C ARG A 50 1.56 -1.21 -24.03
N ASN A 51 2.20 -0.31 -24.79
CA ASN A 51 3.15 -0.64 -25.86
C ASN A 51 4.63 -0.57 -25.40
N THR A 52 4.87 -0.06 -24.20
CA THR A 52 6.22 0.19 -23.67
C THR A 52 6.66 -0.94 -22.73
N TYR A 53 5.74 -1.42 -21.89
CA TYR A 53 6.03 -2.53 -20.98
C TYR A 53 6.18 -3.85 -21.74
N LYS A 54 7.20 -4.63 -21.33
CA LYS A 54 7.39 -6.02 -21.77
C LYS A 54 6.78 -6.96 -20.73
N PRO A 55 6.50 -8.23 -21.08
CA PRO A 55 6.08 -9.21 -20.07
C PRO A 55 7.09 -9.29 -18.91
N GLY A 56 6.61 -9.05 -17.70
CA GLY A 56 7.44 -8.99 -16.51
C GLY A 56 6.66 -8.56 -15.27
N VAL A 57 7.32 -8.62 -14.11
CA VAL A 57 6.77 -8.12 -12.84
C VAL A 57 7.45 -6.81 -12.51
N TYR A 58 6.65 -5.76 -12.38
CA TYR A 58 7.10 -4.40 -12.11
C TYR A 58 6.60 -3.94 -10.75
N ARG A 59 7.33 -3.02 -10.13
CA ARG A 59 6.87 -2.26 -8.96
C ARG A 59 6.40 -0.90 -9.44
N LEU A 60 5.35 -0.37 -8.81
CA LEU A 60 4.93 1.00 -9.01
C LEU A 60 6.12 1.94 -8.72
N PRO A 61 6.36 2.97 -9.55
CA PRO A 61 7.34 4.00 -9.25
C PRO A 61 7.11 4.64 -7.87
N LYS A 62 8.19 4.93 -7.12
CA LYS A 62 8.10 5.57 -5.79
C LYS A 62 7.28 6.85 -5.77
N LYS A 63 7.30 7.62 -6.86
CA LYS A 63 6.51 8.84 -6.98
C LYS A 63 5.00 8.56 -6.83
N LEU A 64 4.51 7.47 -7.42
CA LEU A 64 3.11 7.06 -7.31
C LEU A 64 2.79 6.54 -5.91
N ASP A 65 3.74 5.83 -5.27
CA ASP A 65 3.59 5.37 -3.89
C ASP A 65 3.48 6.56 -2.90
N GLU A 66 4.32 7.59 -3.09
CA GLU A 66 4.24 8.85 -2.34
C GLU A 66 2.95 9.63 -2.63
N GLU A 67 2.45 9.58 -3.87
CA GLU A 67 1.17 10.18 -4.25
C GLU A 67 -0.01 9.49 -3.55
N VAL A 68 0.00 8.16 -3.46
CA VAL A 68 -1.01 7.42 -2.67
C VAL A 68 -0.99 7.89 -1.23
N ALA A 69 0.18 7.98 -0.59
CA ALA A 69 0.27 8.47 0.78
C ALA A 69 -0.25 9.92 0.92
N LEU A 70 0.14 10.81 0.00
CA LEU A 70 -0.25 12.22 -0.01
C LEU A 70 -1.77 12.40 -0.08
N LEU A 71 -2.46 11.62 -0.92
CA LEU A 71 -3.91 11.69 -1.11
C LEU A 71 -4.70 11.35 0.18
N HIS A 72 -4.12 10.59 1.11
CA HIS A 72 -4.78 10.17 2.34
C HIS A 72 -4.54 11.12 3.54
N LEU A 73 -3.51 11.99 3.48
CA LEU A 73 -3.15 12.89 4.59
C LEU A 73 -4.27 13.86 5.01
N PRO A 74 -5.00 14.52 4.09
CA PRO A 74 -6.04 15.48 4.50
C PRO A 74 -7.15 14.85 5.34
N ARG A 75 -7.51 13.59 5.05
CA ARG A 75 -8.54 12.87 5.81
C ARG A 75 -8.12 12.60 7.25
N LEU A 76 -6.82 12.50 7.50
CA LEU A 76 -6.23 12.31 8.83
C LEU A 76 -5.94 13.65 9.55
N GLY A 77 -6.20 14.79 8.90
CA GLY A 77 -5.84 16.11 9.44
C GLY A 77 -4.32 16.36 9.49
N VAL A 78 -3.52 15.59 8.74
CA VAL A 78 -2.06 15.71 8.74
C VAL A 78 -1.63 16.89 7.87
N LYS A 79 -0.75 17.74 8.41
CA LYS A 79 -0.09 18.81 7.68
C LYS A 79 1.33 18.38 7.31
N LEU A 80 1.55 18.13 6.02
CA LEU A 80 2.87 17.77 5.51
C LEU A 80 3.74 19.01 5.33
N THR A 81 4.90 19.04 5.99
CA THR A 81 5.91 20.09 5.79
C THR A 81 6.54 19.98 4.41
N LYS A 82 6.77 21.12 3.75
CA LYS A 82 7.49 21.18 2.48
C LYS A 82 8.96 21.53 2.72
N LEU A 83 9.86 20.82 2.04
CA LEU A 83 11.28 21.17 2.02
C LEU A 83 11.46 22.54 1.35
N THR A 84 12.37 23.34 1.88
CA THR A 84 12.92 24.49 1.14
C THR A 84 13.90 23.99 0.07
N GLU A 85 14.16 24.78 -0.96
CA GLU A 85 15.15 24.45 -2.00
C GLU A 85 16.53 24.16 -1.41
N LYS A 86 16.94 24.94 -0.40
CA LYS A 86 18.21 24.74 0.31
C LYS A 86 18.27 23.37 0.99
N GLN A 87 17.18 22.94 1.64
CA GLN A 87 17.10 21.64 2.30
C GLN A 87 17.09 20.49 1.29
N ALA A 88 16.29 20.60 0.23
CA ALA A 88 16.21 19.60 -0.84
C ALA A 88 17.58 19.37 -1.50
N LYS A 89 18.28 20.47 -1.82
CA LYS A 89 19.67 20.44 -2.34
C LYS A 89 20.65 19.82 -1.35
N TYR A 90 20.51 20.13 -0.05
CA TYR A 90 21.39 19.62 0.99
C TYR A 90 21.35 18.09 1.13
N ILE A 91 20.16 17.48 1.02
CA ILE A 91 19.99 16.02 1.11
C ILE A 91 19.93 15.32 -0.26
N GLY A 92 20.05 16.07 -1.36
CA GLY A 92 20.12 15.51 -2.72
C GLY A 92 18.82 14.90 -3.23
N VAL A 93 17.66 15.48 -2.90
CA VAL A 93 16.34 15.02 -3.40
C VAL A 93 15.61 16.13 -4.15
N PRO A 94 14.70 15.82 -5.10
CA PRO A 94 13.79 16.80 -5.66
C PRO A 94 12.87 17.39 -4.58
N ILE A 95 12.46 18.66 -4.74
CA ILE A 95 11.59 19.33 -3.76
C ILE A 95 10.21 18.66 -3.64
N ASP A 96 9.79 17.99 -4.71
CA ASP A 96 8.52 17.28 -4.83
C ASP A 96 8.67 15.75 -4.72
N GLY A 97 9.88 15.24 -4.47
CA GLY A 97 10.18 13.81 -4.37
C GLY A 97 10.42 13.13 -5.74
N PRO A 98 10.81 11.85 -5.76
CA PRO A 98 10.82 10.92 -4.63
C PRO A 98 11.86 11.26 -3.55
N PHE A 99 11.47 11.11 -2.30
CA PHE A 99 12.24 11.55 -1.13
C PHE A 99 13.17 10.49 -0.57
N LYS A 100 13.16 9.27 -1.12
CA LYS A 100 13.94 8.12 -0.64
C LYS A 100 14.51 7.30 -1.79
N PRO A 101 15.70 6.70 -1.60
CA PRO A 101 16.33 5.86 -2.63
C PRO A 101 15.59 4.53 -2.79
N GLU A 102 15.82 3.86 -3.93
CA GLU A 102 15.05 2.68 -4.34
C GLU A 102 15.07 1.51 -3.35
N HIS A 103 16.20 1.31 -2.67
CA HIS A 103 16.41 0.23 -1.71
C HIS A 103 15.89 0.53 -0.29
N TYR A 104 15.28 1.69 -0.08
CA TYR A 104 14.78 2.12 1.22
C TYR A 104 13.57 1.27 1.67
N ARG A 105 13.57 0.83 2.93
CA ARG A 105 12.59 -0.12 3.50
C ARG A 105 11.44 0.60 4.24
N TYR A 106 10.80 1.56 3.59
CA TYR A 106 9.80 2.54 4.09
C TYR A 106 10.34 3.87 4.60
#